data_AF-A0A6H1ZS77-F1
#
_entry.id   AF-A0A6H1ZS77-F1
#
_cell.length_a   1.000
_cell.length_b   1.000
_cell.length_c   1.000
_cell.angle_alpha   90.00
_cell.angle_beta   90.00
_cell.angle_gamma   90.00
#
_symmetry.space_group_name_H-M   'P 1'
#
loop_
_entity.id
_entity.type
_entity.pdbx_description
1 polymer ?
#
loop_
_entity_poly.entity_id
_entity_poly.type
_entity_poly.pdbx_seq_one_letter_code
_entity_poly.pdbx_strand_id
1 'polypeptide(L)' 'MKVYVTFGQTHTHSINGKTLDKDCVAVIEAKDYETGRELAFKWFKGIFCSLYSEDDFDMDMMKWYPCGFISVK' A
#
# COMPACT_ATOMS: atom_id res chain seq x y z
N MET A 1 7.85 11.53 1.25
CA MET A 1 7.71 10.45 2.26
C MET A 1 7.01 9.26 1.64
N LYS A 2 7.09 8.10 2.27
CA LYS A 2 6.35 6.90 1.85
C LYS A 2 5.06 6.73 2.65
N VAL A 3 4.03 6.27 1.97
CA VAL A 3 2.81 5.73 2.58
C VAL A 3 2.69 4.27 2.17
N TYR A 4 2.55 3.40 3.17
CA TYR A 4 2.45 1.97 2.99
C TYR A 4 0.98 1.55 3.05
N VAL A 5 0.54 0.79 2.05
CA VAL A 5 -0.84 0.30 1.95
C VAL A 5 -0.82 -1.22 1.98
N THR A 6 -1.57 -1.81 2.91
CA THR A 6 -1.75 -3.25 3.02
C THR A 6 -3.13 -3.66 2.53
N PHE A 7 -3.28 -4.90 2.09
CA PHE A 7 -4.51 -5.40 1.49
C PHE A 7 -5.09 -6.55 2.30
N GLY A 8 -6.43 -6.61 2.36
CA GLY A 8 -7.15 -7.72 2.97
C GLY A 8 -7.16 -8.93 2.05
N GLN A 9 -7.60 -10.08 2.58
CA GLN A 9 -7.57 -11.36 1.87
C GLN A 9 -8.30 -11.35 0.51
N THR A 10 -9.32 -10.51 0.36
CA THR A 10 -10.14 -10.38 -0.85
C THR A 10 -9.87 -9.07 -1.61
N HIS A 11 -8.93 -8.24 -1.16
CA HIS A 11 -8.64 -6.94 -1.77
C HIS A 11 -7.53 -7.14 -2.82
N THR A 12 -7.92 -7.29 -4.07
CA THR A 12 -6.98 -7.41 -5.21
C THR A 12 -7.19 -6.27 -6.19
N HIS A 13 -6.11 -5.63 -6.59
CA HIS A 13 -6.08 -4.54 -7.55
C HIS A 13 -5.08 -4.81 -8.66
N SER A 14 -5.33 -4.25 -9.84
CA SER A 14 -4.37 -4.22 -10.93
C SER A 14 -4.10 -2.77 -11.31
N ILE A 15 -2.87 -2.31 -11.08
CA ILE A 15 -2.45 -0.93 -11.36
C ILE A 15 -1.15 -0.99 -12.15
N ASN A 16 -1.14 -0.36 -13.33
CA ASN A 16 0.04 -0.28 -14.22
C ASN A 16 0.69 -1.66 -14.48
N GLY A 17 -0.15 -2.67 -14.70
CA GLY A 17 0.28 -4.05 -14.99
C GLY A 17 0.78 -4.83 -13.77
N LYS A 18 0.70 -4.27 -12.56
CA LYS A 18 1.09 -4.94 -11.32
C LYS A 18 -0.15 -5.38 -10.56
N THR A 19 -0.13 -6.63 -10.08
CA THR A 19 -1.11 -7.14 -9.14
C THR A 19 -0.73 -6.69 -7.73
N LEU A 20 -1.68 -6.11 -7.02
CA LEU A 20 -1.55 -5.66 -5.63
C LEU A 20 -2.61 -6.38 -4.80
N ASP A 21 -2.19 -7.22 -3.87
CA ASP A 21 -3.07 -8.02 -3.02
C ASP A 21 -2.45 -8.23 -1.62
N LYS A 22 -3.05 -9.12 -0.82
CA LYS A 22 -2.66 -9.44 0.56
C LYS A 22 -1.19 -9.84 0.74
N ASP A 23 -0.51 -10.27 -0.32
CA ASP A 23 0.85 -10.79 -0.26
C ASP A 23 1.90 -9.69 -0.49
N CYS A 24 1.47 -8.45 -0.72
CA CYS A 24 2.35 -7.30 -0.93
C CYS A 24 1.98 -6.08 -0.06
N VAL A 25 2.90 -5.13 -0.02
CA VAL A 25 2.66 -3.78 0.52
C VAL A 25 2.83 -2.78 -0.62
N ALA A 26 1.77 -2.07 -0.98
CA ALA A 26 1.88 -1.00 -1.96
C ALA A 26 2.56 0.22 -1.32
N VAL A 27 3.52 0.82 -2.05
CA VAL A 27 4.26 2.00 -1.61
C VAL A 27 3.89 3.17 -2.50
N ILE A 28 3.34 4.21 -1.88
CA ILE A 28 3.00 5.48 -2.53
C ILE A 28 4.03 6.52 -2.10
N GLU A 29 4.70 7.15 -3.06
CA GLU A 29 5.53 8.32 -2.82
C GLU A 29 4.66 9.58 -2.87
N ALA A 30 4.63 10.35 -1.77
CA ALA A 30 3.82 11.56 -1.67
C ALA A 30 4.57 12.67 -0.93
N LYS A 31 4.09 13.92 -1.08
CA LYS A 31 4.64 15.10 -0.38
C LYS A 31 4.43 15.03 1.14
N ASP A 32 3.26 14.53 1.56
CA ASP A 32 2.81 14.40 2.93
C ASP A 32 1.86 13.20 3.06
N TYR A 33 1.54 12.80 4.29
CA TYR A 33 0.69 11.64 4.57
C TYR A 33 -0.74 11.83 4.05
N GLU A 34 -1.28 13.05 4.17
CA GLU A 34 -2.63 13.37 3.71
C GLU A 34 -2.77 13.15 2.20
N THR A 35 -1.81 13.63 1.41
CA THR A 35 -1.77 13.40 -0.04
C THR A 35 -1.60 11.93 -0.37
N GLY A 36 -0.73 11.21 0.35
CA GLY A 36 -0.56 9.77 0.13
C GLY A 36 -1.84 8.98 0.46
N ARG A 37 -2.57 9.38 1.50
CA ARG A 37 -3.88 8.83 1.85
C ARG A 37 -4.91 9.12 0.77
N GLU A 38 -5.02 10.35 0.28
CA GLU A 38 -5.92 10.70 -0.83
C GLU A 38 -5.64 9.86 -2.08
N LEU A 39 -4.36 9.69 -2.43
CA LEU A 39 -3.94 8.83 -3.54
C LEU A 39 -4.35 7.36 -3.31
N ALA A 40 -4.15 6.82 -2.10
CA ALA A 40 -4.57 5.45 -1.78
C ALA A 40 -6.08 5.27 -1.95
N PHE A 41 -6.90 6.19 -1.43
CA PHE A 41 -8.36 6.15 -1.60
C PHE A 41 -8.76 6.25 -3.08
N LYS A 42 -8.09 7.09 -3.86
CA LYS A 42 -8.34 7.25 -5.30
C LYS A 42 -7.96 6.00 -6.10
N TRP A 43 -6.77 5.46 -5.87
CA TRP A 43 -6.21 4.35 -6.65
C TRP A 43 -6.84 3.01 -6.31
N PHE A 44 -7.10 2.77 -5.02
CA PHE A 44 -7.67 1.52 -4.53
C PHE A 44 -9.18 1.60 -4.29
N LYS A 45 -9.83 2.69 -4.69
CA LYS A 45 -11.28 2.92 -4.54
C LYS A 45 -11.78 2.74 -3.11
N GLY A 46 -10.93 3.05 -2.12
CA GLY A 46 -11.22 2.83 -0.70
C GLY A 46 -11.23 1.36 -0.25
N ILE A 47 -10.79 0.41 -1.08
CA ILE A 47 -10.78 -1.04 -0.79
C ILE A 47 -9.34 -1.48 -0.49
N PHE A 48 -8.91 -1.35 0.76
CA PHE A 48 -7.62 -1.81 1.28
C PHE A 48 -7.76 -2.09 2.77
N CYS A 49 -6.75 -2.68 3.41
CA CYS A 49 -6.83 -3.05 4.82
C CYS A 49 -6.36 -1.91 5.73
N SER A 50 -5.14 -1.42 5.54
CA SER A 50 -4.57 -0.39 6.41
C SER A 50 -3.61 0.53 5.65
N LEU A 51 -3.42 1.72 6.21
CA LEU A 51 -2.50 2.74 5.75
C LEU A 51 -1.55 3.09 6.89
N TYR A 52 -0.26 3.18 6.58
CA TYR A 52 0.77 3.54 7.53
C TYR A 52 1.63 4.66 6.97
N SER A 53 2.03 5.59 7.82
CA SER A 53 3.10 6.53 7.51
C SER A 53 4.46 5.81 7.50
N GLU A 54 5.51 6.52 7.11
CA GLU A 54 6.87 5.97 7.11
C GLU A 54 7.37 5.61 8.50
N ASP A 55 6.93 6.35 9.52
CA ASP A 55 7.34 6.17 10.92
C ASP A 55 6.49 5.11 11.65
N ASP A 56 5.27 4.86 11.17
CA ASP A 56 4.33 3.91 11.80
C ASP A 56 4.47 2.47 11.27
N PHE A 57 5.13 2.27 10.13
CA PHE A 57 5.20 0.96 9.49
C PHE A 57 6.28 0.09 10.13
N ASP A 58 5.84 -0.97 10.81
CA ASP A 58 6.74 -1.96 11.39
C ASP A 58 7.31 -2.90 10.31
N MET A 59 8.63 -2.83 10.10
CA MET A 59 9.34 -3.67 9.13
C MET A 59 9.25 -5.16 9.44
N ASP A 60 9.00 -5.57 10.70
CA ASP A 60 8.78 -6.97 11.06
C ASP A 60 7.49 -7.54 10.45
N MET A 61 6.56 -6.68 10.01
CA MET A 61 5.36 -7.09 9.29
C MET A 61 5.70 -7.67 7.91
N MET A 62 6.87 -7.37 7.34
CA MET A 62 7.26 -7.83 6.00
C MET A 62 7.32 -9.35 5.86
N LYS A 63 7.46 -10.09 6.97
CA LYS A 63 7.35 -11.55 6.98
C LYS A 63 5.99 -12.08 6.50
N TRP A 64 4.95 -11.24 6.53
CA TRP A 64 3.59 -11.57 6.06
C TRP A 64 3.35 -11.22 4.59
N TYR A 65 4.28 -10.50 3.95
CA TYR A 65 4.12 -9.97 2.60
C TYR A 65 5.21 -10.52 1.68
N PRO A 66 5.09 -11.79 1.21
CA PRO A 66 6.14 -12.46 0.44
C PRO A 66 6.45 -11.81 -0.92
N CYS A 67 5.52 -11.02 -1.48
CA CYS A 67 5.77 -10.21 -2.69
C CYS A 67 6.51 -8.90 -2.39
N GLY A 68 6.70 -8.56 -1.11
CA GLY A 68 7.45 -7.41 -0.68
C GLY A 68 6.77 -6.07 -0.98
N PHE A 69 7.59 -5.03 -1.13
CA PHE A 69 7.13 -3.69 -1.47
C PHE A 69 6.93 -3.52 -2.96
N ILE A 70 5.77 -2.99 -3.34
CA ILE A 70 5.46 -2.67 -4.74
C ILE A 70 5.19 -1.17 -4.85
N SER A 71 6.09 -0.46 -5.52
CA SER A 71 5.89 0.97 -5.81
C SER A 71 4.76 1.18 -6.81
N VAL A 72 3.84 2.07 -6.45
CA VAL A 72 2.72 2.52 -7.27
C VAL A 72 3.03 3.94 -7.73
N LYS A 73 3.28 4.10 -9.03
CA LYS A 73 3.59 5.37 -9.72
C LYS A 73 2.60 5.56 -10.84
#